data_AF-A0AAW9SG38-F1
#
_entry.id   AF-A0AAW9SG38-F1
#
_cell.length_a   1.000
_cell.length_b   1.000
_cell.length_c   1.000
_cell.angle_alpha   90.00
_cell.angle_beta   90.00
_cell.angle_gamma   90.00
#
_symmetry.space_group_name_H-M   'P 1'
#
loop_
_entity.id
_entity.type
_entity.pdbx_description
1 polymer ?
#
loop_
_entity_poly.entity_id
_entity_poly.type
_entity_poly.pdbx_seq_one_letter_code
_entity_poly.pdbx_strand_id
1 'polypeptide(L)'
;METYTKTRTIEYKDPRRFPVTYEYLVDNRNDQPLTGLYKVITGPNSFYYCKYKNGVEANEGINFIEYHQYGKLVRLDFKSYAILGSKYLSVPHYSCDKKIKGFFKEVTSDAILQKVVIKQKIKKDTVYWIIKGSSYKKPYKLPFEKRRLKGCF
;
A
#
# COMPACT_ATOMS: atom_id res chain seq x y z
N MET A 1 -0.62 -2.95 -14.89
CA MET A 1 0.55 -2.24 -15.46
C MET A 1 1.76 -2.80 -14.73
N GLU A 2 2.49 -3.69 -15.38
CA GLU A 2 3.75 -4.24 -14.85
C GLU A 2 4.83 -3.18 -15.09
N THR A 3 5.49 -2.74 -14.02
CA THR A 3 6.62 -1.82 -14.13
C THR A 3 7.89 -2.66 -14.04
N TYR A 4 8.64 -2.73 -15.14
CA TYR A 4 9.97 -3.32 -15.15
C TYR A 4 10.95 -2.32 -14.50
N THR A 5 11.72 -2.76 -13.52
CA THR A 5 12.67 -1.91 -12.78
C THR A 5 14.10 -2.39 -13.00
N LYS A 6 15.06 -1.48 -12.89
CA LYS A 6 16.50 -1.81 -12.83
C LYS A 6 17.11 -1.12 -11.61
N THR A 7 18.08 -1.78 -11.00
CA THR A 7 18.87 -1.21 -9.91
C THR A 7 20.00 -0.37 -10.50
N ARG A 8 20.13 0.87 -10.02
CA ARG A 8 21.27 1.74 -10.33
C ARG A 8 22.05 1.98 -9.05
N THR A 9 23.32 1.62 -9.09
CA THR A 9 24.27 1.86 -8.00
C THR A 9 25.05 3.12 -8.28
N ILE A 10 25.03 4.09 -7.37
CA ILE A 10 25.86 5.28 -7.45
C ILE A 10 26.83 5.25 -6.26
N GLU A 11 28.12 5.24 -6.58
CA GLU A 11 29.20 5.31 -5.59
C GLU A 11 29.61 6.77 -5.41
N TYR A 12 29.41 7.32 -4.22
CA TYR A 12 29.91 8.66 -3.90
C TYR A 12 31.30 8.54 -3.26
N LYS A 13 32.32 9.02 -3.96
CA LYS A 13 33.70 9.07 -3.45
C LYS A 13 33.96 10.44 -2.81
N ASP A 14 33.91 10.50 -1.49
CA ASP A 14 34.46 11.61 -0.70
C ASP A 14 35.86 11.19 -0.22
N PRO A 15 36.95 11.91 -0.56
CA PRO A 15 38.31 11.53 -0.17
C PRO A 15 38.56 11.58 1.35
N ARG A 16 37.62 12.09 2.16
CA ARG A 16 37.72 12.15 3.63
C ARG A 16 36.74 11.23 4.37
N ARG A 17 35.92 10.45 3.66
CA ARG A 17 34.95 9.51 4.24
C ARG A 17 34.99 8.17 3.53
N PHE A 18 34.55 7.11 4.19
CA PHE A 18 34.36 5.82 3.52
C PHE A 18 33.36 5.99 2.36
N PRO A 19 33.59 5.36 1.20
CA PRO A 19 32.67 5.41 0.08
C PRO A 19 31.29 4.94 0.53
N VAL A 20 30.25 5.71 0.20
CA VAL A 20 28.87 5.33 0.47
C VAL A 20 28.23 4.94 -0.86
N THR A 21 27.74 3.70 -0.90
CA THR A 21 27.04 3.14 -2.05
C THR A 21 25.54 3.28 -1.83
N TYR A 22 24.84 3.93 -2.76
CA TYR A 22 23.38 4.02 -2.75
C TYR A 22 22.80 3.20 -3.90
N GLU A 23 21.85 2.33 -3.58
CA GLU A 23 21.03 1.63 -4.56
C GLU A 23 19.72 2.40 -4.80
N TYR A 24 19.42 2.69 -6.06
CA TYR A 24 18.19 3.31 -6.49
C TYR A 24 17.44 2.41 -7.44
N LEU A 25 16.12 2.33 -7.28
CA LEU A 25 15.24 1.73 -8.26
C LEU A 25 14.69 2.81 -9.20
N VAL A 26 14.83 2.56 -10.50
CA VAL A 26 14.33 3.43 -11.58
C VAL A 26 13.31 2.68 -12.44
N ASP A 27 12.38 3.42 -13.03
CA ASP A 27 11.44 2.88 -14.03
C ASP A 27 12.17 2.65 -15.36
N ASN A 28 12.19 1.42 -15.87
CA ASN A 28 12.91 1.08 -17.10
C ASN A 28 12.39 1.82 -18.35
N ARG A 29 11.19 2.40 -18.30
CA ARG A 29 10.58 3.05 -19.47
C ARG A 29 11.06 4.47 -19.68
N ASN A 30 11.45 5.16 -18.61
CA ASN A 30 11.79 6.58 -18.65
C ASN A 30 13.04 6.95 -17.84
N ASP A 31 13.71 5.96 -17.24
CA ASP A 31 14.90 6.12 -16.41
C ASP A 31 14.74 7.10 -15.23
N GLN A 32 13.50 7.38 -14.83
CA GLN A 32 13.22 8.22 -13.68
C GLN A 32 13.25 7.40 -12.38
N PRO A 33 13.75 7.97 -11.28
CA PRO A 33 13.68 7.34 -9.97
C PRO A 33 12.24 7.04 -9.57
N LEU A 34 11.98 5.84 -9.08
CA LEU A 34 10.64 5.46 -8.64
C LEU A 34 10.16 6.39 -7.54
N THR A 35 8.95 6.89 -7.72
CA THR A 35 8.24 7.68 -6.70
C THR A 35 6.82 7.17 -6.60
N GLY A 36 6.35 6.89 -5.38
CA GLY A 36 5.01 6.35 -5.12
C GLY A 36 5.02 4.92 -4.56
N LEU A 37 3.85 4.29 -4.48
CA LEU A 37 3.68 2.94 -3.96
C LEU A 37 3.65 1.91 -5.10
N TYR A 38 4.40 0.82 -4.94
CA TYR A 38 4.56 -0.21 -5.95
C TYR A 38 4.28 -1.59 -5.37
N LYS A 39 3.70 -2.46 -6.20
CA LYS A 39 3.64 -3.90 -5.97
C LYS A 39 4.92 -4.51 -6.55
N VAL A 40 5.83 -4.95 -5.70
CA VAL A 40 7.05 -5.63 -6.12
C VAL A 40 6.77 -7.13 -6.19
N ILE A 41 6.77 -7.68 -7.40
CA ILE A 41 6.60 -9.12 -7.63
C ILE A 41 7.97 -9.79 -7.46
N THR A 42 8.10 -10.69 -6.50
CA THR A 42 9.35 -11.41 -6.20
C THR A 42 9.36 -12.84 -6.73
N GLY A 43 8.23 -13.32 -7.24
CA GLY A 43 8.07 -14.67 -7.78
C GLY A 43 6.64 -14.93 -8.25
N PRO A 44 6.36 -16.12 -8.82
CA PRO A 44 5.09 -16.46 -9.46
C PRO A 44 3.86 -16.23 -8.58
N ASN A 45 4.01 -16.39 -7.26
CA ASN A 45 2.94 -16.19 -6.27
C ASN A 45 3.36 -15.30 -5.09
N SER A 46 4.48 -14.58 -5.21
CA SER A 46 5.03 -13.79 -4.11
C SER A 46 5.20 -12.34 -4.51
N PHE A 47 4.73 -11.45 -3.66
CA PHE A 47 4.89 -10.01 -3.83
C PHE A 47 4.99 -9.32 -2.48
N TYR A 48 5.51 -8.10 -2.48
CA TYR A 48 5.39 -7.18 -1.36
C TYR A 48 5.07 -5.79 -1.87
N TYR A 49 4.63 -4.92 -0.96
CA TYR A 49 4.35 -3.53 -1.29
C TYR A 49 5.44 -2.64 -0.73
N CYS A 50 6.02 -1.82 -1.59
CA CYS A 50 7.10 -0.93 -1.25
C CYS A 50 6.80 0.47 -1.78
N LYS A 51 7.01 1.48 -0.94
CA LYS A 51 6.90 2.88 -1.36
C LYS A 51 8.30 3.37 -1.68
N TYR A 52 8.49 4.01 -2.82
CA TYR A 52 9.74 4.66 -3.19
C TYR A 52 9.58 6.17 -3.13
N LYS A 53 10.64 6.86 -2.69
CA LYS A 53 10.79 8.31 -2.79
C LYS A 53 12.14 8.57 -3.45
N ASN A 54 12.12 9.13 -4.65
CA ASN A 54 13.32 9.38 -5.45
C ASN A 54 14.19 8.11 -5.61
N GLY A 55 13.55 6.97 -5.89
CA GLY A 55 14.21 5.68 -6.13
C GLY A 55 14.68 4.93 -4.88
N VAL A 56 14.55 5.52 -3.69
CA VAL A 56 14.91 4.88 -2.42
C VAL A 56 13.66 4.33 -1.74
N GLU A 57 13.76 3.12 -1.19
CA GLU A 57 12.69 2.49 -0.41
C GLU A 57 12.37 3.35 0.83
N ALA A 58 11.19 3.96 0.81
CA ALA A 58 10.60 4.72 1.89
C ALA A 58 9.64 3.80 2.66
N ASN A 59 10.20 2.90 3.47
CA ASN A 59 9.46 1.88 4.26
C ASN A 59 8.58 2.45 5.39
N GLU A 60 8.29 3.74 5.37
CA GLU A 60 7.58 4.44 6.42
C GLU A 60 6.13 4.71 6.01
N GLY A 61 5.21 3.91 6.54
CA GLY A 61 3.84 4.37 6.80
C GLY A 61 2.67 3.50 6.36
N ILE A 62 1.55 4.19 6.15
CA ILE A 62 0.25 3.68 5.70
C ILE A 62 0.20 3.75 4.18
N ASN A 63 -0.03 2.59 3.56
CA ASN A 63 -0.06 2.42 2.11
C ASN A 63 -1.42 1.85 1.65
N PHE A 64 -1.93 2.37 0.55
CA PHE A 64 -3.19 1.95 -0.07
C PHE A 64 -3.02 1.69 -1.56
N ILE A 65 -3.74 0.70 -2.06
CA ILE A 65 -3.80 0.37 -3.48
C ILE A 65 -5.24 0.37 -3.89
N GLU A 66 -5.50 1.19 -4.89
CA GLU A 66 -6.81 1.45 -5.44
C GLU A 66 -6.93 0.75 -6.78
N TYR A 67 -7.97 -0.06 -6.94
CA TYR A 67 -8.28 -0.72 -8.19
C TYR A 67 -9.53 -0.08 -8.75
N HIS A 68 -9.39 0.52 -9.93
CA HIS A 68 -10.47 1.24 -10.60
C HIS A 68 -10.96 0.48 -11.81
N GLN A 69 -12.29 0.42 -11.97
CA GLN A 69 -12.94 -0.12 -13.16
C GLN A 69 -13.91 0.95 -13.69
N TYR A 70 -13.77 1.34 -14.95
CA TYR A 70 -14.54 2.42 -15.58
C TYR A 70 -14.57 3.72 -14.75
N GLY A 71 -13.41 4.10 -14.19
CA GLY A 71 -13.26 5.31 -13.37
C GLY A 71 -13.86 5.23 -11.96
N LYS A 72 -14.37 4.06 -11.54
CA LYS A 72 -14.92 3.82 -10.21
C LYS A 72 -14.00 2.91 -9.39
N LEU A 73 -13.81 3.22 -8.12
CA LEU A 73 -13.06 2.37 -7.19
C LEU A 73 -13.86 1.10 -6.89
N VAL A 74 -13.33 -0.08 -7.24
CA VAL A 74 -14.00 -1.38 -7.05
C VAL A 74 -13.31 -2.27 -6.02
N ARG A 75 -12.01 -2.05 -5.75
CA ARG A 75 -11.26 -2.76 -4.72
C ARG A 75 -10.24 -1.83 -4.07
N LEU A 76 -9.99 -2.04 -2.78
CA LEU A 76 -8.95 -1.34 -2.04
C LEU A 76 -8.15 -2.33 -1.19
N ASP A 77 -6.82 -2.30 -1.31
CA ASP A 77 -5.92 -3.01 -0.40
C ASP A 77 -5.17 -2.00 0.47
N PHE A 78 -5.05 -2.27 1.76
CA PHE A 78 -4.36 -1.45 2.75
C PHE A 78 -3.24 -2.25 3.42
N LYS A 79 -2.05 -1.65 3.47
CA LYS A 79 -0.88 -2.20 4.16
C LYS A 79 -0.26 -1.14 5.04
N SER A 80 0.08 -1.51 6.26
CA SER A 80 1.00 -0.75 7.10
C SER A 80 1.79 -1.71 7.96
N TYR A 81 3.11 -1.70 7.86
CA TYR A 81 3.95 -2.64 8.60
C TYR A 81 3.81 -2.43 10.11
N ALA A 82 3.80 -1.18 10.57
CA ALA A 82 3.62 -0.82 11.98
C ALA A 82 2.27 -1.25 12.57
N ILE A 83 1.21 -1.34 11.76
CA ILE A 83 -0.15 -1.62 12.23
C ILE A 83 -0.53 -3.09 12.02
N LEU A 84 -0.13 -3.68 10.90
CA LEU A 84 -0.59 -4.99 10.44
C LEU A 84 0.53 -6.05 10.35
N GLY A 85 1.78 -5.70 10.65
CA GLY A 85 2.91 -6.65 10.61
C GLY A 85 3.07 -7.29 9.25
N SER A 86 3.02 -8.63 9.17
CA SER A 86 3.06 -9.42 7.92
C SER A 86 1.73 -9.51 7.17
N LYS A 87 0.66 -8.87 7.68
CA LYS A 87 -0.68 -8.93 7.09
C LYS A 87 -1.02 -7.69 6.28
N TYR A 88 -1.98 -7.79 5.38
CA TYR A 88 -2.60 -6.65 4.74
C TYR A 88 -4.13 -6.79 4.76
N LEU A 89 -4.84 -5.68 4.67
CA LEU A 89 -6.30 -5.65 4.61
C LEU A 89 -6.73 -5.54 3.15
N SER A 90 -7.58 -6.46 2.68
CA SER A 90 -8.16 -6.41 1.35
C SER A 90 -9.66 -6.17 1.41
N VAL A 91 -10.16 -5.26 0.58
CA VAL A 91 -11.58 -4.96 0.37
C VAL A 91 -11.89 -5.20 -1.11
N PRO A 92 -12.29 -6.42 -1.49
CA PRO A 92 -12.44 -6.81 -2.89
C PRO A 92 -13.67 -6.22 -3.60
N HIS A 93 -14.67 -5.78 -2.84
CA HIS A 93 -15.87 -5.12 -3.34
C HIS A 93 -16.05 -3.83 -2.56
N TYR A 94 -15.27 -2.82 -2.93
CA TYR A 94 -15.38 -1.50 -2.32
C TYR A 94 -16.73 -0.88 -2.69
N SER A 95 -17.42 -0.37 -1.68
CA SER A 95 -18.64 0.42 -1.83
C SER A 95 -18.63 1.54 -0.79
N CYS A 96 -19.52 2.50 -0.99
CA CYS A 96 -19.71 3.66 -0.14
C CYS A 96 -20.60 3.36 1.07
N ASP A 97 -20.87 2.07 1.32
CA ASP A 97 -21.72 1.63 2.41
C ASP A 97 -21.09 1.91 3.76
N LYS A 98 -21.94 2.21 4.76
CA LYS A 98 -21.51 2.40 6.16
C LYS A 98 -20.76 1.19 6.72
N LYS A 99 -20.95 0.00 6.15
CA LYS A 99 -20.26 -1.24 6.50
C LYS A 99 -19.86 -1.96 5.23
N ILE A 100 -18.58 -2.29 5.11
CA ILE A 100 -18.04 -3.10 4.02
C ILE A 100 -17.34 -4.34 4.58
N LYS A 101 -17.27 -5.39 3.78
CA LYS A 101 -16.56 -6.62 4.13
C LYS A 101 -15.13 -6.54 3.62
N GLY A 102 -14.20 -7.00 4.44
CA GLY A 102 -12.80 -7.12 4.07
C GLY A 102 -12.16 -8.38 4.65
N PHE A 103 -10.90 -8.57 4.32
CA PHE A 103 -10.13 -9.74 4.71
C PHE A 103 -8.75 -9.31 5.16
N PHE A 104 -8.29 -9.78 6.32
CA PHE A 104 -6.86 -9.80 6.58
C PHE A 104 -6.24 -10.98 5.85
N LYS A 105 -5.23 -10.69 5.06
CA LYS A 105 -4.50 -11.66 4.26
C LYS A 105 -3.02 -11.64 4.60
N GLU A 106 -2.37 -12.77 4.42
CA GLU A 106 -0.91 -12.85 4.51
C GLU A 106 -0.28 -12.19 3.26
N VAL A 107 0.77 -11.39 3.45
CA VAL A 107 1.40 -10.67 2.33
C VAL A 107 2.13 -11.62 1.37
N THR A 108 2.68 -12.73 1.85
CA THR A 108 3.52 -13.63 1.04
C THR A 108 2.72 -14.64 0.22
N SER A 109 1.60 -15.16 0.75
CA SER A 109 0.82 -16.24 0.13
C SER A 109 -0.56 -15.82 -0.37
N ASP A 110 -0.98 -14.58 -0.08
CA ASP A 110 -2.35 -14.09 -0.27
C ASP A 110 -3.44 -14.86 0.52
N ALA A 111 -3.05 -15.78 1.40
CA ALA A 111 -3.99 -16.59 2.17
C ALA A 111 -4.89 -15.72 3.05
N ILE A 112 -6.19 -16.01 3.04
CA ILE A 112 -7.17 -15.34 3.90
C ILE A 112 -6.99 -15.84 5.34
N LEU A 113 -6.51 -14.96 6.21
CA LEU A 113 -6.31 -15.25 7.63
C LEU A 113 -7.58 -14.97 8.44
N GLN A 114 -8.30 -13.89 8.11
CA GLN A 114 -9.47 -13.48 8.87
C GLN A 114 -10.44 -12.65 8.02
N LYS A 115 -11.74 -12.89 8.20
CA LYS A 115 -12.81 -12.03 7.66
C LYS A 115 -13.09 -10.88 8.64
N VAL A 116 -13.27 -9.67 8.14
CA VAL A 116 -13.54 -8.48 8.96
C VAL A 116 -14.67 -7.63 8.38
N VAL A 117 -15.38 -6.95 9.29
CA VAL A 117 -16.35 -5.92 8.92
C VAL A 117 -15.74 -4.56 9.25
N ILE A 118 -15.66 -3.71 8.23
CA ILE A 118 -15.07 -2.38 8.32
C ILE A 118 -16.23 -1.39 8.36
N LYS A 119 -16.33 -0.62 9.45
CA LYS A 119 -17.30 0.49 9.53
C LYS A 119 -16.68 1.72 8.89
N GLN A 120 -17.33 2.25 7.85
CA GLN A 120 -16.93 3.50 7.23
C GLN A 120 -17.62 4.68 7.92
N LYS A 121 -16.85 5.71 8.29
CA LYS A 121 -17.39 6.99 8.78
C LYS A 121 -16.76 8.13 7.99
N ILE A 122 -17.59 8.89 7.29
CA ILE A 122 -17.15 10.05 6.53
C ILE A 122 -17.30 11.30 7.40
N LYS A 123 -16.26 12.14 7.45
CA LYS A 123 -16.29 13.46 8.07
C LYS A 123 -15.52 14.44 7.19
N LYS A 124 -16.18 15.53 6.76
CA LYS A 124 -15.60 16.52 5.85
C LYS A 124 -14.96 15.82 4.64
N ASP A 125 -13.64 15.96 4.48
CA ASP A 125 -12.85 15.43 3.37
C ASP A 125 -12.11 14.14 3.72
N THR A 126 -12.45 13.50 4.84
CA THR A 126 -11.79 12.29 5.32
C THR A 126 -12.80 11.18 5.53
N VAL A 127 -12.47 9.99 5.05
CA VAL A 127 -13.17 8.76 5.42
C VAL A 127 -12.32 8.01 6.43
N TYR A 128 -12.97 7.53 7.48
CA TYR A 128 -12.37 6.74 8.54
C TYR A 128 -12.88 5.33 8.43
N TRP A 129 -11.96 4.38 8.28
CA TRP A 129 -12.24 2.97 8.43
C TRP A 129 -12.00 2.55 9.87
N ILE A 130 -13.06 2.05 10.50
CA ILE A 130 -13.06 1.53 11.85
C ILE A 130 -13.15 0.02 11.75
N ILE A 131 -12.03 -0.65 11.99
CA ILE A 131 -11.93 -2.11 11.91
C ILE A 131 -12.07 -2.66 13.33
N LYS A 132 -13.09 -3.48 13.56
CA LYS A 132 -13.25 -4.24 14.80
C LYS A 132 -12.93 -5.70 14.50
N GLY A 133 -11.89 -6.25 15.13
CA GLY A 133 -11.64 -7.69 15.15
C GLY A 133 -11.79 -8.25 16.56
N SER A 134 -12.14 -9.52 16.68
CA SER A 134 -12.27 -10.23 17.95
C SER A 134 -10.97 -10.21 18.78
N SER A 135 -9.82 -10.11 18.12
CA SER A 135 -8.48 -10.16 18.74
C SER A 135 -7.93 -8.79 19.18
N TYR A 136 -8.57 -7.68 18.81
CA TYR A 136 -8.00 -6.35 19.00
C TYR A 136 -8.76 -5.58 20.08
N LYS A 137 -8.08 -5.27 21.20
CA LYS A 137 -8.64 -4.50 22.33
C LYS A 137 -9.13 -3.10 21.94
N LYS A 138 -8.61 -2.51 20.85
CA LYS A 138 -9.02 -1.20 20.33
C LYS A 138 -9.26 -1.26 18.82
N PRO A 139 -10.31 -0.60 18.29
CA PRO A 139 -10.55 -0.54 16.87
C PRO A 139 -9.48 0.30 16.15
N TYR A 140 -8.96 -0.20 15.04
CA TYR A 140 -8.08 0.58 14.17
C TYR A 140 -8.88 1.65 13.45
N LYS A 141 -8.37 2.88 13.45
CA LYS A 141 -8.92 4.01 12.69
C LYS A 141 -7.94 4.37 11.59
N LEU A 142 -8.30 4.09 10.35
CA LEU A 142 -7.48 4.42 9.18
C LEU A 142 -8.11 5.62 8.45
N PRO A 143 -7.45 6.79 8.45
CA PRO A 143 -7.91 7.94 7.69
C PRO A 143 -7.49 7.82 6.22
N PHE A 144 -8.37 8.23 5.31
CA PHE A 144 -8.05 8.40 3.89
C PHE A 144 -8.87 9.55 3.29
N GLU A 145 -8.30 10.21 2.28
CA GLU A 145 -8.90 11.40 1.67
C GLU A 145 -10.12 11.03 0.81
N LYS A 146 -11.22 11.76 0.99
CA LYS A 146 -12.49 11.59 0.29
C LYS A 146 -12.35 11.73 -1.23
N ARG A 147 -11.45 12.61 -1.70
CA ARG A 147 -11.18 12.84 -3.14
C ARG A 147 -10.72 11.60 -3.90
N ARG A 148 -10.23 10.57 -3.19
CA ARG A 148 -9.80 9.28 -3.76
C ARG A 148 -10.96 8.32 -4.03
N LEU A 149 -12.16 8.64 -3.54
CA LEU A 149 -13.37 7.82 -3.61
C LEU A 149 -14.36 8.40 -4.61
N LYS A 150 -13.92 8.62 -5.85
CA LYS A 150 -14.78 9.11 -6.92
C LYS A 150 -16.00 8.17 -7.05
N GLY A 151 -17.20 8.73 -6.89
CA GLY A 151 -18.47 8.01 -6.96
C GLY A 151 -19.16 7.71 -5.62
N CYS A 152 -18.59 8.11 -4.48
CA CYS A 152 -19.24 7.94 -3.17
C CYS A 152 -20.03 9.15 -2.66
N PHE A 153 -20.00 10.28 -3.36
CA PHE A 153 -20.63 11.54 -2.96
C PHE A 153 -20.92 12.40 -4.20
#